data_AF-A0A5C4Y8X9-F1
#
_entry.id   AF-A0A5C4Y8X9-F1
#
_cell.length_a   1.000
_cell.length_b   1.000
_cell.length_c   1.000
_cell.angle_alpha   90.00
_cell.angle_beta   90.00
_cell.angle_gamma   90.00
#
_symmetry.space_group_name_H-M   'P 1'
#
loop_
_entity.id
_entity.type
_entity.pdbx_description
1 polymer ?
#
loop_
_entity_poly.entity_id
_entity_poly.type
_entity_poly.pdbx_seq_one_letter_code
_entity_poly.pdbx_strand_id
1 'polypeptide(L)'
;MRQAALGGDLRALDDRVERDLSRLLASAPWTPPQESWLRVLAQQTQAIGLVDEAALDEPDLLLKRDYGGAACLDKPFGRDVKAALRRFNAEIWAS
;
A
#
# COMPACT_ATOMS: atom_id res chain seq x y z
N MET A 1 -3.51 -6.64 11.84
CA MET A 1 -2.67 -6.27 13.01
C MET A 1 -1.72 -5.15 12.60
N ARG A 2 -1.67 -4.03 13.35
CA ARG A 2 -0.72 -2.93 13.09
C ARG A 2 0.59 -3.22 13.82
N GLN A 3 1.62 -3.69 13.10
CA GLN A 3 2.99 -3.65 13.62
C GLN A 3 3.54 -2.25 13.31
N ALA A 4 3.31 -1.32 14.24
CA ALA A 4 4.16 -0.16 14.30
C ALA A 4 5.61 -0.66 14.37
N ALA A 5 6.52 -0.07 13.58
CA ALA A 5 7.95 -0.29 13.68
C ALA A 5 8.44 0.26 15.04
N LEU A 6 7.98 -0.33 16.13
CA LEU A 6 8.44 -0.09 17.48
C LEU A 6 9.74 -0.88 17.62
N GLY A 7 10.81 -0.35 17.00
CA GLY A 7 12.18 -0.83 17.20
C GLY A 7 12.94 -1.36 15.98
N GLY A 8 12.36 -1.33 14.77
CA GLY A 8 13.08 -1.67 13.53
C GLY A 8 13.70 -0.44 12.86
N ASP A 9 14.87 -0.59 12.23
CA ASP A 9 15.52 0.47 11.46
C ASP A 9 14.55 1.01 10.39
N LEU A 10 14.07 2.24 10.56
CA LEU A 10 13.11 2.90 9.66
C LEU A 10 13.64 2.91 8.23
N ARG A 11 14.96 3.04 8.07
CA ARG A 11 15.61 3.00 6.76
C ARG A 11 15.44 1.64 6.09
N ALA A 12 15.49 0.56 6.86
CA ALA A 12 15.27 -0.78 6.34
C ALA A 12 13.81 -1.04 5.97
N LEU A 13 12.84 -0.33 6.56
CA LEU A 13 11.45 -0.36 6.09
C LEU A 13 11.31 0.38 4.76
N ASP A 14 11.89 1.59 4.68
CA ASP A 14 11.81 2.43 3.49
C ASP A 14 12.38 1.73 2.26
N ASP A 15 13.58 1.16 2.40
CA ASP A 15 14.28 0.43 1.34
C ASP A 15 13.47 -0.81 0.87
N ARG A 16 12.82 -1.52 1.80
CA ARG A 16 11.97 -2.68 1.45
C ARG A 16 10.74 -2.23 0.66
N VAL A 17 10.04 -1.21 1.15
CA VAL A 17 8.83 -0.68 0.51
C VAL A 17 9.13 -0.16 -0.90
N GLU A 18 10.24 0.57 -1.10
CA GLU A 18 10.61 1.09 -2.42
C GLU A 18 10.98 -0.02 -3.40
N ARG A 19 11.76 -1.01 -2.95
CA ARG A 19 12.14 -2.17 -3.77
C ARG A 19 10.90 -2.94 -4.22
N ASP A 20 9.98 -3.21 -3.31
CA ASP A 20 8.82 -4.06 -3.59
C ASP A 20 7.76 -3.31 -4.42
N LEU A 21 7.58 -2.01 -4.20
CA LEU A 21 6.83 -1.14 -5.11
C LEU A 21 7.38 -1.21 -6.53
N SER A 22 8.71 -1.12 -6.69
CA SER A 22 9.36 -1.16 -8.00
C SER A 22 9.13 -2.51 -8.71
N ARG A 23 9.23 -3.62 -7.98
CA ARG A 23 8.93 -4.96 -8.51
C ARG A 23 7.47 -5.10 -8.95
N LEU A 24 6.53 -4.61 -8.13
CA LEU A 24 5.12 -4.68 -8.44
C LEU A 24 4.78 -3.85 -9.69
N LEU A 25 5.28 -2.62 -9.79
CA LEU A 25 5.06 -1.76 -10.95
C LEU A 25 5.60 -2.39 -12.24
N ALA A 26 6.65 -3.23 -12.14
CA ALA A 26 7.18 -3.99 -13.27
C ALA A 26 6.43 -5.31 -13.57
N SER A 27 5.62 -5.83 -12.64
CA SER A 27 5.01 -7.16 -12.75
C SER A 27 3.82 -7.26 -13.71
N ALA A 28 3.19 -6.12 -14.02
CA ALA A 28 1.99 -6.06 -14.85
C ALA A 28 1.85 -4.65 -15.47
N PRO A 29 1.14 -4.52 -16.61
CA PRO A 29 0.78 -3.21 -17.12
C PRO A 29 -0.26 -2.56 -16.20
N TRP A 30 0.14 -1.52 -15.49
CA TRP A 30 -0.74 -0.73 -14.66
C TRP A 30 -1.26 0.49 -15.43
N THR A 31 -2.49 0.89 -15.15
CA THR A 31 -3.02 2.17 -15.62
C THR A 31 -2.46 3.32 -14.78
N PRO A 32 -2.39 4.55 -15.30
CA PRO A 32 -1.87 5.69 -14.54
C PRO A 32 -2.55 5.89 -13.15
N PRO A 33 -3.87 5.71 -13.00
CA PRO A 33 -4.51 5.77 -11.68
C PRO A 33 -4.08 4.65 -10.73
N GLN A 34 -3.87 3.42 -11.23
CA GLN A 34 -3.40 2.30 -10.42
C GLN A 34 -1.97 2.55 -9.92
N GLU A 35 -1.07 3.01 -10.81
CA GLU A 35 0.31 3.32 -10.43
C GLU A 35 0.40 4.43 -9.38
N SER A 36 -0.32 5.53 -9.61
CA SER A 36 -0.37 6.66 -8.67
C SER A 36 -0.81 6.19 -7.29
N TRP A 37 -1.84 5.36 -7.24
CA TRP A 37 -2.33 4.83 -5.99
C TRP A 37 -1.32 3.90 -5.30
N LEU A 38 -0.64 3.00 -6.03
CA LEU A 38 0.41 2.13 -5.47
C LEU A 38 1.55 2.95 -4.85
N ARG A 39 1.93 4.07 -5.48
CA ARG A 39 2.94 5.00 -4.96
C ARG A 39 2.47 5.70 -3.68
N VAL A 40 1.21 6.13 -3.61
CA VAL A 40 0.63 6.72 -2.39
C VAL A 40 0.60 5.68 -1.27
N LEU A 41 0.20 4.44 -1.55
CA LEU A 41 0.17 3.37 -0.57
C LEU A 41 1.57 3.11 0.00
N ALA A 42 2.59 3.02 -0.84
CA ALA A 42 3.98 2.86 -0.41
C ALA A 42 4.44 4.01 0.50
N GLN A 43 4.17 5.26 0.12
CA GLN A 43 4.52 6.42 0.93
C GLN A 43 3.82 6.41 2.31
N GLN A 44 2.54 6.04 2.35
CA GLN A 44 1.81 5.89 3.62
C GLN A 44 2.36 4.70 4.44
N THR A 45 2.78 3.62 3.79
CA THR A 45 3.41 2.47 4.46
C THR A 45 4.70 2.88 5.16
N GLN A 46 5.55 3.68 4.50
CA GLN A 46 6.78 4.25 5.06
C GLN A 46 6.50 5.23 6.20
N ALA A 47 5.57 6.17 5.99
CA ALA A 47 5.33 7.26 6.93
C ALA A 47 4.71 6.82 8.26
N ILE A 48 3.81 5.83 8.24
CA ILE A 48 2.99 5.48 9.41
C ILE A 48 2.93 3.97 9.69
N GLY A 49 3.71 3.16 8.97
CA GLY A 49 3.69 1.70 9.11
C GLY A 49 2.34 1.11 8.72
N LEU A 50 1.79 1.54 7.59
CA LEU A 50 0.49 1.08 7.10
C LEU A 50 0.59 -0.35 6.56
N VAL A 51 -0.02 -1.33 7.23
CA VAL A 51 0.13 -2.76 6.86
C VAL A 51 -1.18 -3.46 6.52
N ASP A 52 -2.33 -2.87 6.84
CA ASP A 52 -3.59 -3.59 6.88
C ASP A 52 -4.69 -2.88 6.06
N GLU A 53 -5.60 -3.68 5.47
CA GLU A 53 -6.74 -3.21 4.68
C GLU A 53 -7.62 -2.26 5.50
N ALA A 54 -7.81 -2.55 6.79
CA ALA A 54 -8.59 -1.71 7.69
C ALA A 54 -8.01 -0.29 7.83
N ALA A 55 -6.69 -0.14 7.67
CA ALA A 55 -6.03 1.14 7.80
C ALA A 55 -6.23 2.03 6.56
N LEU A 56 -6.71 1.49 5.44
CA LEU A 56 -7.15 2.30 4.30
C LEU A 56 -8.41 3.11 4.61
N ASP A 57 -9.24 2.61 5.53
CA ASP A 57 -10.50 3.23 5.93
C ASP A 57 -10.41 4.05 7.22
N GLU A 58 -9.21 4.17 7.80
CA GLU A 58 -8.96 4.99 8.99
C GLU A 58 -9.20 6.48 8.65
N PRO A 59 -10.14 7.16 9.34
CA PRO A 59 -10.65 8.47 8.92
C PRO A 59 -9.59 9.57 8.88
N ASP A 60 -8.55 9.47 9.70
CA ASP A 60 -7.49 10.47 9.80
C ASP A 60 -6.37 10.27 8.76
N LEU A 61 -6.36 9.14 8.04
CA LEU A 61 -5.30 8.82 7.10
C LEU A 61 -5.58 9.39 5.71
N LEU A 62 -4.49 9.77 5.02
CA LEU A 62 -4.55 10.39 3.69
C LEU A 62 -5.36 9.54 2.70
N LEU A 63 -5.23 8.21 2.78
CA LEU A 63 -5.94 7.27 1.92
C LEU A 63 -7.47 7.35 2.10
N LYS A 64 -7.97 7.57 3.32
CA LYS A 64 -9.41 7.75 3.53
C LYS A 64 -9.86 9.15 3.14
N ARG A 65 -9.12 10.17 3.56
CA ARG A 65 -9.49 11.59 3.39
C ARG A 65 -9.50 12.02 1.93
N ASP A 66 -8.46 11.65 1.18
CA ASP A 66 -8.23 12.19 -0.16
C ASP A 66 -8.56 11.15 -1.24
N TYR A 67 -8.47 9.86 -0.89
CA TYR A 67 -8.68 8.76 -1.84
C TYR A 67 -9.92 7.91 -1.51
N GLY A 68 -10.72 8.24 -0.49
CA GLY A 68 -11.98 7.54 -0.18
C GLY A 68 -11.84 6.16 0.49
N GLY A 69 -10.61 5.75 0.79
CA GLY A 69 -10.27 4.48 1.44
C GLY A 69 -10.39 3.27 0.52
N ALA A 70 -10.66 2.09 1.10
CA ALA A 70 -10.66 0.84 0.35
C ALA A 70 -11.70 0.83 -0.78
N ALA A 71 -12.84 1.49 -0.59
CA ALA A 71 -13.95 1.53 -1.54
C ALA A 71 -13.62 2.24 -2.87
N CYS A 72 -12.65 3.16 -2.90
CA CYS A 72 -12.32 3.88 -4.13
C CYS A 72 -11.49 3.05 -5.10
N LEU A 73 -10.93 1.94 -4.61
CA LEU A 73 -10.06 1.07 -5.37
C LEU A 73 -10.84 0.10 -6.27
N ASP A 74 -12.14 -0.09 -6.02
CA ASP A 74 -13.00 -0.95 -6.82
C ASP A 74 -13.07 -0.50 -8.29
N LYS A 75 -12.90 0.80 -8.53
CA LYS A 75 -12.91 1.39 -9.87
C LYS A 75 -11.62 1.08 -10.66
N PRO A 76 -10.42 1.44 -10.17
CA PRO A 76 -9.18 1.18 -10.90
C PRO A 76 -8.77 -0.29 -10.87
N PHE A 77 -9.00 -1.06 -9.80
CA PHE A 77 -8.50 -2.44 -9.68
C PHE A 77 -9.55 -3.51 -10.04
N GLY A 78 -10.76 -3.09 -10.44
CA GLY A 78 -11.91 -3.98 -10.45
C GLY A 78 -12.31 -4.33 -9.01
N ARG A 79 -13.49 -4.93 -8.83
CA ARG A 79 -14.11 -5.24 -7.52
C ARG A 79 -13.33 -6.19 -6.60
N ASP A 80 -12.02 -6.37 -6.79
CA ASP A 80 -11.15 -7.18 -5.92
C ASP A 80 -9.86 -6.44 -5.52
N VAL A 81 -10.08 -5.24 -4.99
CA VAL A 81 -9.10 -4.45 -4.22
C VAL A 81 -8.37 -5.28 -3.18
N LYS A 82 -9.07 -6.23 -2.56
CA LYS A 82 -8.55 -7.11 -1.52
C LYS A 82 -7.52 -8.09 -2.07
N ALA A 83 -7.66 -8.56 -3.30
CA ALA A 83 -6.65 -9.37 -3.96
C ALA A 83 -5.41 -8.55 -4.33
N ALA A 84 -5.60 -7.32 -4.83
CA ALA A 84 -4.48 -6.42 -5.14
C ALA A 84 -3.68 -6.07 -3.87
N LEU A 85 -4.37 -5.73 -2.77
CA LEU A 85 -3.76 -5.46 -1.47
C LEU A 85 -3.09 -6.68 -0.85
N ARG A 86 -3.73 -7.86 -0.93
CA ARG A 86 -3.11 -9.09 -0.45
C ARG A 86 -1.84 -9.41 -1.23
N ARG A 87 -1.83 -9.18 -2.54
CA ARG A 87 -0.64 -9.37 -3.36
C ARG A 87 0.44 -8.34 -3.05
N PHE A 88 0.06 -7.08 -2.90
CA PHE A 88 0.94 -5.99 -2.47
C PHE A 88 1.61 -6.29 -1.13
N ASN A 89 0.80 -6.60 -0.10
CA ASN A 89 1.31 -6.95 1.22
C ASN A 89 2.10 -8.25 1.21
N ALA A 90 1.66 -9.29 0.50
CA ALA A 90 2.42 -10.53 0.40
C ALA A 90 3.82 -10.27 -0.19
N GLU A 91 3.95 -9.42 -1.22
CA GLU A 91 5.27 -9.12 -1.79
C GLU A 91 6.13 -8.22 -0.89
N ILE A 92 5.54 -7.31 -0.11
CA ILE A 92 6.28 -6.48 0.87
C ILE A 92 6.80 -7.29 2.07
N TRP A 93 6.02 -8.25 2.56
CA TRP A 93 6.31 -8.96 3.82
C TRP A 93 6.83 -10.39 3.64
N ALA A 94 6.88 -10.93 2.41
CA ALA A 94 7.48 -12.24 2.14
C ALA A 94 9.02 -12.22 2.05
N SER A 95 9.68 -11.06 2.15
CA SER A 95 11.14 -10.92 2.05
C SER A 95 11.82 -10.30 3.26
#